data_AF-A0A830BH05-F1
#
_entry.id   AF-A0A830BH05-F1
#
_cell.length_a   1.000
_cell.length_b   1.000
_cell.length_c   1.000
_cell.angle_alpha   90.00
_cell.angle_beta   90.00
_cell.angle_gamma   90.00
#
_symmetry.space_group_name_H-M   'P 1'
#
loop_
_entity.id
_entity.type
_entity.pdbx_description
1 polymer ?
#
loop_
_entity_poly.entity_id
_entity_poly.type
_entity_poly.pdbx_seq_one_letter_code
_entity_poly.pdbx_strand_id
1 'polypeptide(L)'
;MALRPIDNALPITSERPKKQAKTIISAHKEKQVVDIGVNDENKAPLSQQSSTEACIDYISSENLKAFQDPDSKIQGLVEGLESKDWLKVCESLNDVRRFAIYHSNLLLPVLDKVVLVMVKAMKNPRSALIKTSIMASSDIFKAFGVKLFDSTSDAINQLLLQLLLKACQDKKFVCEEADRALLAMVEAMAPLPLLQKLSAYVGHSNLRVRAKAAISISKCVSKMDLKGMDEFGLGVLIQNASNLLNDKLPEAREAARSIVVSLYEAITESNKEDKQEFWQSFCQSNLPAIHAQAMLKIVSST
;
A
#
# COMPACT_ATOMS: atom_id res chain seq x y z
N MET A 1 -59.91 -0.38 -49.40
CA MET A 1 -58.44 -0.32 -49.58
C MET A 1 -57.85 -1.57 -48.95
N ALA A 2 -57.02 -2.33 -49.66
CA ALA A 2 -56.41 -3.55 -49.15
C ALA A 2 -55.05 -3.77 -49.83
N LEU A 3 -53.97 -3.86 -49.05
CA LEU A 3 -52.66 -4.34 -49.49
C LEU A 3 -52.00 -5.14 -48.36
N ARG A 4 -51.14 -6.09 -48.76
CA ARG A 4 -50.59 -7.19 -47.95
C ARG A 4 -49.27 -6.81 -47.25
N PRO A 5 -48.83 -7.55 -46.21
CA PRO A 5 -47.49 -7.41 -45.64
C PRO A 5 -46.42 -7.94 -46.62
N ILE A 6 -45.19 -7.42 -46.49
CA ILE A 6 -44.01 -7.88 -47.23
C ILE A 6 -42.85 -8.06 -46.24
N ASP A 7 -42.43 -9.32 -46.07
CA ASP A 7 -41.16 -9.71 -45.44
C ASP A 7 -39.95 -9.28 -46.30
N ASN A 8 -38.80 -9.01 -45.67
CA ASN A 8 -37.53 -8.80 -46.37
C ASN A 8 -36.36 -9.56 -45.71
N ALA A 9 -35.70 -10.42 -46.50
CA ALA A 9 -34.56 -11.28 -46.20
C ALA A 9 -33.91 -11.70 -47.54
N LEU A 10 -32.63 -12.06 -47.73
CA LEU A 10 -31.36 -12.19 -46.97
C LEU A 10 -30.21 -12.07 -48.03
N PRO A 11 -28.86 -11.98 -47.77
CA PRO A 11 -28.10 -12.96 -46.96
C PRO A 11 -26.75 -12.55 -46.29
N ILE A 12 -26.43 -13.26 -45.19
CA ILE A 12 -25.23 -14.10 -44.93
C ILE A 12 -23.87 -13.79 -45.64
N THR A 13 -22.81 -13.56 -44.80
CA THR A 13 -21.33 -13.70 -45.01
C THR A 13 -20.59 -12.70 -45.93
N SER A 14 -19.29 -12.37 -45.74
CA SER A 14 -18.16 -13.20 -45.25
C SER A 14 -17.00 -12.50 -44.48
N GLU A 15 -16.28 -13.34 -43.72
CA GLU A 15 -14.86 -13.35 -43.27
C GLU A 15 -14.10 -12.15 -42.64
N ARG A 16 -13.57 -12.41 -41.44
CA ARG A 16 -12.41 -11.76 -40.81
C ARG A 16 -11.09 -12.25 -41.43
N PRO A 17 -10.08 -11.39 -41.64
CA PRO A 17 -8.69 -11.82 -41.72
C PRO A 17 -8.13 -12.12 -40.32
N LYS A 18 -7.75 -13.37 -40.06
CA LYS A 18 -6.69 -13.71 -39.10
C LYS A 18 -5.41 -13.97 -39.90
N LYS A 19 -4.22 -13.59 -39.39
CA LYS A 19 -3.07 -14.52 -39.32
C LYS A 19 -1.84 -14.01 -38.55
N GLN A 20 -1.43 -14.87 -37.61
CA GLN A 20 -0.07 -15.36 -37.34
C GLN A 20 1.00 -14.45 -36.71
N ALA A 21 1.48 -14.93 -35.57
CA ALA A 21 2.81 -14.65 -35.02
C ALA A 21 3.87 -15.57 -35.64
N LYS A 22 5.15 -15.19 -35.58
CA LYS A 22 6.26 -16.13 -35.36
C LYS A 22 7.58 -15.47 -34.92
N THR A 23 8.15 -16.07 -33.88
CA THR A 23 9.59 -16.35 -33.67
C THR A 23 10.56 -15.25 -33.23
N ILE A 24 11.30 -15.62 -32.17
CA ILE A 24 12.45 -14.97 -31.54
C ILE A 24 13.73 -15.21 -32.34
N ILE A 25 14.56 -14.19 -32.56
CA ILE A 25 16.01 -14.33 -32.79
C ILE A 25 16.75 -13.25 -31.98
N SER A 26 17.87 -13.63 -31.37
CA SER A 26 18.80 -12.77 -30.62
C SER A 26 19.96 -12.32 -31.50
N ALA A 27 20.46 -11.09 -31.33
CA ALA A 27 21.80 -10.70 -31.76
C ALA A 27 22.34 -9.49 -30.95
N HIS A 28 23.53 -9.65 -30.37
CA HIS A 28 24.40 -8.53 -30.00
C HIS A 28 25.15 -8.00 -31.24
N LYS A 29 25.42 -6.69 -31.29
CA LYS A 29 26.75 -6.06 -31.54
C LYS A 29 26.55 -4.53 -31.68
N GLU A 30 27.20 -3.73 -30.83
CA GLU A 30 28.54 -3.15 -30.98
C GLU A 30 28.60 -1.91 -31.90
N LYS A 31 29.36 -0.91 -31.43
CA LYS A 31 29.72 0.32 -32.15
C LYS A 31 30.64 -0.03 -33.32
N GLN A 32 30.54 0.69 -34.45
CA GLN A 32 31.59 1.67 -34.83
C GLN A 32 31.39 2.37 -36.19
N VAL A 33 32.09 3.51 -36.31
CA VAL A 33 32.54 4.25 -37.51
C VAL A 33 31.54 5.17 -38.22
N VAL A 34 32.12 6.27 -38.72
CA VAL A 34 31.56 7.48 -39.32
C VAL A 34 31.89 7.45 -40.82
N ASP A 35 31.01 8.00 -41.67
CA ASP A 35 31.46 8.60 -42.94
C ASP A 35 30.56 9.79 -43.36
N ILE A 36 31.01 10.55 -44.36
CA ILE A 36 30.71 11.98 -44.58
C ILE A 36 29.92 12.25 -45.88
N GLY A 37 29.07 13.28 -45.87
CA GLY A 37 28.35 13.81 -47.04
C GLY A 37 26.93 13.27 -47.16
N VAL A 38 25.92 14.04 -47.60
CA VAL A 38 25.93 15.21 -48.51
C VAL A 38 25.04 16.35 -47.97
N ASN A 39 25.33 17.58 -48.40
CA ASN A 39 24.61 18.81 -48.04
C ASN A 39 23.24 18.89 -48.75
N ASP A 40 22.15 19.17 -48.02
CA ASP A 40 20.84 19.50 -48.59
C ASP A 40 20.16 20.62 -47.78
N GLU A 41 19.75 21.69 -48.46
CA GLU A 41 19.30 22.94 -47.84
C GLU A 41 17.79 22.93 -47.57
N ASN A 42 17.37 22.34 -46.44
CA ASN A 42 16.03 22.59 -45.92
C ASN A 42 15.99 22.65 -44.38
N LYS A 43 16.41 23.78 -43.83
CA LYS A 43 16.60 23.96 -42.39
C LYS A 43 15.36 24.54 -41.71
N ALA A 44 14.37 23.68 -41.44
CA ALA A 44 13.45 23.95 -40.34
C ALA A 44 14.25 24.09 -39.02
N PRO A 45 13.90 25.01 -38.11
CA PRO A 45 14.64 25.17 -36.87
C PRO A 45 14.57 23.87 -36.07
N LEU A 46 15.75 23.30 -35.78
CA LEU A 46 15.89 22.20 -34.82
C LEU A 46 15.34 22.67 -33.48
N SER A 47 14.10 22.31 -33.18
CA SER A 47 13.60 22.31 -31.82
C SER A 47 14.56 21.48 -30.99
N GLN A 48 15.21 22.08 -29.99
CA GLN A 48 16.06 21.36 -29.04
C GLN A 48 15.17 20.46 -28.18
N GLN A 49 14.77 19.32 -28.72
CA GLN A 49 14.16 18.22 -27.99
C GLN A 49 15.26 17.51 -27.18
N SER A 50 15.73 18.20 -26.15
CA SER A 50 16.29 17.58 -24.96
C SER A 50 15.44 17.97 -23.75
N SER A 51 14.12 17.85 -23.90
CA SER A 51 13.24 17.54 -22.78
C SER A 51 13.55 16.11 -22.33
N THR A 52 14.71 15.94 -21.68
CA THR A 52 15.06 14.72 -20.99
C THR A 52 13.97 14.50 -19.95
N GLU A 53 13.08 13.53 -20.17
CA GLU A 53 12.22 13.06 -19.09
C GLU A 53 13.16 12.56 -17.99
N ALA A 54 13.29 13.35 -16.93
CA ALA A 54 14.21 13.08 -15.84
C ALA A 54 13.74 11.80 -15.14
N CYS A 55 14.34 10.68 -15.55
CA CYS A 55 14.09 9.37 -14.99
C CYS A 55 14.56 9.39 -13.54
N ILE A 56 13.62 9.37 -12.60
CA ILE A 56 13.93 9.25 -11.18
C ILE A 56 14.30 7.80 -10.91
N ASP A 57 15.57 7.60 -10.55
CA ASP A 57 16.05 6.32 -10.06
C ASP A 57 15.50 6.04 -8.65
N TYR A 58 15.01 4.82 -8.44
CA TYR A 58 14.39 4.39 -7.18
C TYR A 58 15.42 3.62 -6.34
N ILE A 59 16.38 4.34 -5.78
CA ILE A 59 17.45 3.79 -4.93
C ILE A 59 16.80 3.05 -3.73
N SER A 60 17.11 1.77 -3.56
CA SER A 60 16.64 0.99 -2.40
C SER A 60 17.32 1.44 -1.10
N SER A 61 16.69 1.19 0.05
CA SER A 61 17.10 1.81 1.32
C SER A 61 18.49 1.37 1.78
N GLU A 62 18.87 0.13 1.49
CA GLU A 62 20.20 -0.44 1.72
C GLU A 62 21.32 0.17 0.85
N ASN A 63 20.96 0.85 -0.25
CA ASN A 63 21.89 1.52 -1.16
C ASN A 63 22.00 3.05 -0.92
N LEU A 64 21.23 3.58 0.04
CA LEU A 64 21.37 4.98 0.47
C LEU A 64 22.68 5.19 1.24
N LYS A 65 23.09 6.45 1.38
CA LYS A 65 24.32 6.84 2.08
C LYS A 65 24.03 7.95 3.08
N ALA A 66 24.72 7.94 4.21
CA ALA A 66 24.65 9.03 5.19
C ALA A 66 25.03 10.39 4.57
N PHE A 67 24.69 11.49 5.25
CA PHE A 67 25.24 12.80 4.96
C PHE A 67 26.64 12.95 5.56
N GLN A 68 27.49 13.76 4.92
CA GLN A 68 28.77 14.21 5.49
C GLN A 68 28.55 15.28 6.57
N ASP A 69 27.55 16.14 6.37
CA ASP A 69 27.14 17.22 7.27
C ASP A 69 25.59 17.19 7.38
N PRO A 70 25.03 16.41 8.33
CA PRO A 70 23.58 16.27 8.49
C PRO A 70 22.94 17.50 9.15
N ASP A 71 23.65 18.21 10.02
CA ASP A 71 23.16 19.38 10.78
C ASP A 71 22.95 20.62 9.89
N SER A 72 23.79 20.81 8.86
CA SER A 72 23.52 21.78 7.80
C SER A 72 22.34 21.35 6.91
N LYS A 73 22.28 20.05 6.56
CA LYS A 73 21.28 19.52 5.63
C LYS A 73 19.85 19.52 6.16
N ILE A 74 19.65 19.33 7.47
CA ILE A 74 18.30 19.28 8.05
C ILE A 74 17.57 20.63 7.96
N GLN A 75 18.30 21.74 7.97
CA GLN A 75 17.75 23.11 7.93
C GLN A 75 16.95 23.37 6.64
N GLY A 76 17.46 22.90 5.49
CA GLY A 76 16.81 23.05 4.18
C GLY A 76 15.83 21.93 3.80
N LEU A 77 15.70 20.88 4.61
CA LEU A 77 14.94 19.67 4.24
C LEU A 77 13.48 19.99 3.91
N VAL A 78 12.83 20.78 4.77
CA VAL A 78 11.40 21.06 4.63
C VAL A 78 11.12 22.05 3.49
N GLU A 79 11.98 23.04 3.27
CA GLU A 79 11.89 23.94 2.11
C GLU A 79 12.00 23.15 0.80
N GLY A 80 12.94 22.19 0.73
CA GLY A 80 13.09 21.30 -0.41
C GLY A 80 11.84 20.44 -0.69
N LEU A 81 11.19 19.93 0.36
CA LEU A 81 9.93 19.19 0.27
C LEU A 81 8.74 20.09 -0.15
N GLU A 82 8.76 21.38 0.19
CA GLU A 82 7.72 22.36 -0.15
C GLU A 82 7.94 23.04 -1.53
N SER A 83 9.03 22.69 -2.22
CA SER A 83 9.40 23.23 -3.54
C SER A 83 8.30 23.06 -4.61
N LYS A 84 8.26 24.03 -5.53
CA LYS A 84 7.42 23.97 -6.75
C LYS A 84 8.01 23.03 -7.81
N ASP A 85 9.31 22.77 -7.77
CA ASP A 85 9.95 21.79 -8.63
C ASP A 85 9.79 20.38 -8.04
N TRP A 86 9.10 19.53 -8.78
CA TRP A 86 8.82 18.14 -8.39
C TRP A 86 10.08 17.27 -8.36
N LEU A 87 11.14 17.62 -9.11
CA LEU A 87 12.42 16.93 -9.01
C LEU A 87 13.09 17.24 -7.67
N LYS A 88 13.13 18.52 -7.28
CA LYS A 88 13.63 18.92 -5.96
C LYS A 88 12.87 18.29 -4.80
N VAL A 89 11.54 18.13 -4.91
CA VAL A 89 10.75 17.42 -3.89
C VAL A 89 11.14 15.93 -3.84
N CYS A 90 11.37 15.26 -4.97
CA CYS A 90 11.85 13.87 -4.98
C CYS A 90 13.27 13.69 -4.45
N GLU A 91 14.19 14.62 -4.70
CA GLU A 91 15.51 14.66 -4.04
C GLU A 91 15.32 14.77 -2.52
N SER A 92 14.50 15.72 -2.08
CA SER A 92 14.24 15.98 -0.66
C SER A 92 13.54 14.80 0.04
N LEU A 93 12.67 14.06 -0.66
CA LEU A 93 12.09 12.81 -0.14
C LEU A 93 13.14 11.69 0.01
N ASN A 94 14.17 11.64 -0.82
CA ASN A 94 15.31 10.73 -0.60
C ASN A 94 16.20 11.22 0.54
N ASP A 95 16.32 12.53 0.74
CA ASP A 95 16.98 13.06 1.93
C ASP A 95 16.21 12.73 3.22
N VAL A 96 14.87 12.77 3.24
CA VAL A 96 14.04 12.24 4.36
C VAL A 96 14.40 10.79 4.68
N ARG A 97 14.56 9.94 3.65
CA ARG A 97 14.94 8.52 3.82
C ARG A 97 16.32 8.38 4.47
N ARG A 98 17.30 9.15 3.99
CA ARG A 98 18.67 9.18 4.54
C ARG A 98 18.68 9.68 5.98
N PHE A 99 17.86 10.68 6.30
CA PHE A 99 17.67 11.14 7.68
C PHE A 99 17.03 10.07 8.56
N ALA A 100 15.96 9.41 8.10
CA ALA A 100 15.32 8.32 8.86
C ALA A 100 16.29 7.16 9.16
N ILE A 101 17.10 6.75 8.18
CA ILE A 101 18.01 5.59 8.32
C ILE A 101 19.24 5.93 9.17
N TYR A 102 19.88 7.08 8.95
CA TYR A 102 21.21 7.37 9.55
C TYR A 102 21.20 8.45 10.64
N HIS A 103 20.17 9.29 10.70
CA HIS A 103 20.16 10.54 11.49
C HIS A 103 18.79 10.84 12.10
N SER A 104 18.04 9.80 12.52
CA SER A 104 16.61 9.92 12.89
C SER A 104 16.32 10.92 14.01
N ASN A 105 17.28 11.12 14.92
CA ASN A 105 17.21 12.12 15.99
C ASN A 105 17.12 13.56 15.47
N LEU A 106 17.71 13.89 14.32
CA LEU A 106 17.60 15.22 13.69
C LEU A 106 16.27 15.40 12.95
N LEU A 107 15.66 14.31 12.49
CA LEU A 107 14.36 14.33 11.81
C LEU A 107 13.19 14.42 12.80
N LEU A 108 13.33 13.86 14.00
CA LEU A 108 12.29 13.81 15.03
C LEU A 108 11.63 15.18 15.33
N PRO A 109 12.36 16.30 15.53
CA PRO A 109 11.75 17.59 15.87
C PRO A 109 10.90 18.21 14.75
N VAL A 110 11.08 17.76 13.50
CA VAL A 110 10.36 18.26 12.32
C VAL A 110 9.46 17.20 11.68
N LEU A 111 9.34 16.03 12.30
CA LEU A 111 8.73 14.84 11.73
C LEU A 111 7.28 15.05 11.29
N ASP A 112 6.46 15.70 12.12
CA ASP A 112 5.05 15.99 11.77
C ASP A 112 4.93 16.86 10.52
N LYS A 113 5.75 17.92 10.40
CA LYS A 113 5.74 18.77 9.21
C LYS A 113 6.23 18.00 7.98
N VAL A 114 7.27 17.17 8.12
CA VAL A 114 7.75 16.29 7.05
C VAL A 114 6.66 15.32 6.59
N VAL A 115 5.96 14.65 7.50
CA VAL A 115 4.86 13.73 7.19
C VAL A 115 3.70 14.45 6.48
N LEU A 116 3.31 15.64 6.90
CA LEU A 116 2.27 16.42 6.21
C LEU A 116 2.65 16.75 4.76
N VAL A 117 3.91 17.09 4.50
CA VAL A 117 4.38 17.37 3.13
C VAL A 117 4.54 16.08 2.31
N MET A 118 4.93 14.96 2.93
CA MET A 118 4.87 13.62 2.31
C MET A 118 3.43 13.25 1.91
N VAL A 119 2.44 13.46 2.78
CA VAL A 119 1.01 13.27 2.47
C VAL A 119 0.58 14.12 1.27
N LYS A 120 1.08 15.36 1.14
CA LYS A 120 0.87 16.23 -0.03
C LYS A 120 1.54 15.65 -1.29
N ALA A 121 2.75 15.10 -1.19
CA ALA A 121 3.44 14.43 -2.30
C ALA A 121 2.69 13.16 -2.77
N MET A 122 2.14 12.35 -1.84
CA MET A 122 1.27 11.22 -2.18
C MET A 122 -0.01 11.64 -2.91
N LYS A 123 -0.55 12.83 -2.64
CA LYS A 123 -1.74 13.36 -3.35
C LYS A 123 -1.42 13.89 -4.77
N ASN A 124 -0.16 13.97 -5.17
CA ASN A 124 0.26 14.44 -6.50
C ASN A 124 -0.06 13.42 -7.62
N PRO A 125 -0.41 13.83 -8.86
CA PRO A 125 -0.61 12.89 -9.97
C PRO A 125 0.67 12.21 -10.47
N ARG A 126 1.86 12.79 -10.23
CA ARG A 126 3.15 12.21 -10.65
C ARG A 126 3.49 11.01 -9.78
N SER A 127 3.49 9.82 -10.38
CA SER A 127 3.78 8.57 -9.68
C SER A 127 5.18 8.48 -9.08
N ALA A 128 6.16 9.25 -9.58
CA ALA A 128 7.48 9.34 -8.97
C ALA A 128 7.42 9.99 -7.58
N LEU A 129 6.69 11.10 -7.42
CA LEU A 129 6.44 11.71 -6.10
C LEU A 129 5.70 10.75 -5.16
N ILE A 130 4.64 10.10 -5.66
CA ILE A 130 3.87 9.16 -4.87
C ILE A 130 4.77 8.02 -4.37
N LYS A 131 5.49 7.35 -5.27
CA LYS A 131 6.32 6.19 -4.92
C LYS A 131 7.48 6.58 -4.01
N THR A 132 8.22 7.64 -4.29
CA THR A 132 9.33 8.07 -3.42
C THR A 132 8.83 8.46 -2.02
N SER A 133 7.64 9.07 -1.92
CA SER A 133 7.02 9.37 -0.63
C SER A 133 6.55 8.11 0.12
N ILE A 134 6.14 7.06 -0.59
CA ILE A 134 5.80 5.77 0.04
C ILE A 134 7.09 5.08 0.53
N MET A 135 8.16 5.08 -0.26
CA MET A 135 9.48 4.56 0.16
C MET A 135 9.98 5.29 1.42
N ALA A 136 9.83 6.62 1.47
CA ALA A 136 10.09 7.42 2.67
C ALA A 136 9.23 7.06 3.87
N SER A 137 8.00 6.60 3.66
CA SER A 137 7.14 6.14 4.75
C SER A 137 7.68 4.83 5.36
N SER A 138 8.09 3.88 4.53
CA SER A 138 8.73 2.62 4.97
C SER A 138 9.96 2.86 5.85
N ASP A 139 10.81 3.82 5.46
CA ASP A 139 12.04 4.14 6.20
C ASP A 139 11.72 4.89 7.51
N ILE A 140 10.72 5.78 7.51
CA ILE A 140 10.19 6.43 8.75
C ILE A 140 9.61 5.38 9.72
N PHE A 141 8.80 4.43 9.25
CA PHE A 141 8.23 3.40 10.13
C PHE A 141 9.32 2.59 10.83
N LYS A 142 10.35 2.17 10.09
CA LYS A 142 11.51 1.45 10.64
C LYS A 142 12.34 2.29 11.61
N ALA A 143 12.48 3.59 11.36
CA ALA A 143 13.29 4.50 12.17
C ALA A 143 12.65 4.89 13.51
N PHE A 144 11.32 5.09 13.54
CA PHE A 144 10.62 5.61 14.71
C PHE A 144 9.77 4.57 15.44
N GLY A 145 9.23 3.56 14.74
CA GLY A 145 8.46 2.47 15.32
C GLY A 145 7.37 2.95 16.27
N VAL A 146 7.45 2.53 17.54
CA VAL A 146 6.50 2.91 18.62
C VAL A 146 6.40 4.42 18.80
N LYS A 147 7.54 5.14 18.78
CA LYS A 147 7.62 6.60 19.04
C LYS A 147 6.77 7.43 18.08
N LEU A 148 6.43 6.87 16.92
CA LEU A 148 5.64 7.53 15.89
C LEU A 148 4.17 7.72 16.29
N PHE A 149 3.63 6.86 17.16
CA PHE A 149 2.21 6.82 17.53
C PHE A 149 1.95 7.20 18.99
N ASP A 150 3.00 7.39 19.79
CA ASP A 150 2.91 8.06 21.10
C ASP A 150 2.42 9.52 20.96
N SER A 151 2.58 10.12 19.77
CA SER A 151 1.94 11.38 19.42
C SER A 151 0.51 11.15 18.87
N THR A 152 -0.44 11.97 19.34
CA THR A 152 -1.80 12.05 18.78
C THR A 152 -1.84 12.77 17.42
N SER A 153 -0.75 12.68 16.64
CA SER A 153 -0.54 13.47 15.44
C SER A 153 -1.51 13.08 14.31
N ASP A 154 -2.27 14.08 13.85
CA ASP A 154 -3.13 13.96 12.68
C ASP A 154 -2.34 13.65 11.40
N ALA A 155 -1.07 14.09 11.32
CA ALA A 155 -0.21 13.83 10.17
C ALA A 155 -0.04 12.32 9.91
N ILE A 156 0.10 11.54 10.98
CA ILE A 156 0.23 10.08 10.94
C ILE A 156 -1.08 9.41 10.53
N ASN A 157 -2.22 9.91 11.02
CA ASN A 157 -3.54 9.41 10.62
C ASN A 157 -3.79 9.67 9.12
N GLN A 158 -3.42 10.86 8.63
CA GLN A 158 -3.47 11.19 7.20
C GLN A 158 -2.51 10.32 6.37
N LEU A 159 -1.31 10.03 6.86
CA LEU A 159 -0.34 9.15 6.20
C LEU A 159 -0.90 7.74 6.03
N LEU A 160 -1.45 7.16 7.11
CA LEU A 160 -2.09 5.84 7.09
C LEU A 160 -3.23 5.78 6.06
N LEU A 161 -4.13 6.77 6.06
CA LEU A 161 -5.20 6.85 5.07
C LEU A 161 -4.64 6.96 3.63
N GLN A 162 -3.60 7.76 3.40
CA GLN A 162 -3.00 7.84 2.06
C GLN A 162 -2.38 6.50 1.64
N LEU A 163 -1.63 5.81 2.51
CA LEU A 163 -1.05 4.50 2.21
C LEU A 163 -2.12 3.47 1.84
N LEU A 164 -3.20 3.38 2.62
CA LEU A 164 -4.34 2.52 2.31
C LEU A 164 -4.95 2.88 0.94
N LEU A 165 -5.17 4.16 0.65
CA LEU A 165 -5.68 4.59 -0.66
C LEU A 165 -4.71 4.28 -1.81
N LYS A 166 -3.38 4.38 -1.60
CA LYS A 166 -2.37 4.07 -2.62
C LYS A 166 -2.19 2.58 -2.86
N ALA A 167 -2.40 1.74 -1.85
CA ALA A 167 -2.48 0.28 -2.00
C ALA A 167 -3.71 -0.17 -2.81
N CYS A 168 -4.69 0.72 -3.01
CA CYS A 168 -5.94 0.44 -3.74
C CYS A 168 -5.96 0.93 -5.19
N GLN A 169 -4.91 1.59 -5.68
CA GLN A 169 -4.86 2.18 -7.03
C GLN A 169 -4.46 1.16 -8.11
N ASP A 170 -4.77 1.45 -9.38
CA ASP A 170 -4.53 0.51 -10.48
C ASP A 170 -3.09 0.57 -11.06
N LYS A 171 -2.28 1.57 -10.66
CA LYS A 171 -0.84 1.64 -10.99
C LYS A 171 -0.03 0.63 -10.16
N LYS A 172 0.12 -0.59 -10.69
CA LYS A 172 0.79 -1.74 -10.05
C LYS A 172 2.04 -1.38 -9.22
N PHE A 173 3.05 -0.76 -9.84
CA PHE A 173 4.31 -0.43 -9.17
C PHE A 173 4.21 0.56 -8.00
N VAL A 174 3.07 1.26 -7.85
CA VAL A 174 2.80 2.18 -6.73
C VAL A 174 1.94 1.50 -5.67
N CYS A 175 0.98 0.64 -6.04
CA CYS A 175 0.21 -0.13 -5.06
C CYS A 175 1.06 -1.22 -4.39
N GLU A 176 1.97 -1.87 -5.12
CA GLU A 176 2.96 -2.80 -4.55
C GLU A 176 3.89 -2.11 -3.55
N GLU A 177 4.32 -0.88 -3.83
CA GLU A 177 5.12 -0.11 -2.87
C GLU A 177 4.32 0.27 -1.63
N ALA A 178 3.04 0.64 -1.80
CA ALA A 178 2.15 0.96 -0.68
C ALA A 178 1.88 -0.28 0.19
N ASP A 179 1.71 -1.47 -0.40
CA ASP A 179 1.61 -2.73 0.33
C ASP A 179 2.89 -3.05 1.12
N ARG A 180 4.08 -2.80 0.53
CA ARG A 180 5.36 -2.91 1.25
C ARG A 180 5.47 -1.93 2.42
N ALA A 181 5.02 -0.69 2.25
CA ALA A 181 5.02 0.31 3.32
C ALA A 181 4.03 -0.03 4.45
N LEU A 182 2.83 -0.52 4.13
CA LEU A 182 1.87 -1.02 5.12
C LEU A 182 2.42 -2.24 5.88
N LEU A 183 3.15 -3.13 5.21
CA LEU A 183 3.83 -4.24 5.87
C LEU A 183 4.96 -3.75 6.81
N ALA A 184 5.84 -2.86 6.33
CA ALA A 184 6.91 -2.28 7.14
C ALA A 184 6.38 -1.55 8.38
N MET A 185 5.22 -0.89 8.27
CA MET A 185 4.49 -0.31 9.39
C MET A 185 4.08 -1.38 10.41
N VAL A 186 3.40 -2.44 9.99
CA VAL A 186 2.98 -3.53 10.91
C VAL A 186 4.18 -4.26 11.53
N GLU A 187 5.29 -4.38 10.81
CA GLU A 187 6.53 -4.99 11.31
C GLU A 187 7.19 -4.14 12.41
N ALA A 188 7.41 -2.84 12.15
CA ALA A 188 8.17 -1.95 13.02
C ALA A 188 7.41 -1.42 14.26
N MET A 189 6.10 -1.61 14.31
CA MET A 189 5.23 -0.98 15.32
C MET A 189 4.73 -1.94 16.41
N ALA A 190 4.41 -1.37 17.57
CA ALA A 190 3.64 -2.03 18.61
C ALA A 190 2.24 -2.39 18.07
N PRO A 191 1.80 -3.66 18.15
CA PRO A 191 0.54 -4.09 17.52
C PRO A 191 -0.70 -3.36 18.03
N LEU A 192 -0.84 -3.14 19.34
CA LEU A 192 -2.06 -2.58 19.95
C LEU A 192 -2.36 -1.12 19.51
N PRO A 193 -1.43 -0.14 19.62
CA PRO A 193 -1.69 1.24 19.13
C PRO A 193 -1.95 1.31 17.63
N LEU A 194 -1.32 0.44 16.84
CA LEU A 194 -1.54 0.37 15.40
C LEU A 194 -2.92 -0.22 15.07
N LEU A 195 -3.31 -1.30 15.75
CA LEU A 195 -4.63 -1.93 15.66
C LEU A 195 -5.75 -0.95 16.02
N GLN A 196 -5.58 -0.15 17.07
CA GLN A 196 -6.52 0.91 17.46
C GLN A 196 -6.77 1.89 16.31
N LYS A 197 -5.73 2.42 15.64
CA LYS A 197 -5.89 3.33 14.49
C LYS A 197 -6.38 2.63 13.22
N LEU A 198 -5.99 1.37 12.98
CA LEU A 198 -6.48 0.59 11.85
C LEU A 198 -7.99 0.25 11.97
N SER A 199 -8.50 0.08 13.19
CA SER A 199 -9.90 -0.28 13.44
C SER A 199 -10.91 0.68 12.79
N ALA A 200 -10.58 1.96 12.67
CA ALA A 200 -11.41 2.97 12.00
C ALA A 200 -11.70 2.65 10.51
N TYR A 201 -10.90 1.79 9.87
CA TYR A 201 -11.00 1.49 8.44
C TYR A 201 -11.74 0.19 8.13
N VAL A 202 -12.10 -0.65 9.11
CA VAL A 202 -12.86 -1.90 8.84
C VAL A 202 -14.31 -1.66 8.42
N GLY A 203 -14.85 -0.46 8.68
CA GLY A 203 -16.16 -0.01 8.21
C GLY A 203 -16.12 0.92 7.00
N HIS A 204 -14.94 1.17 6.41
CA HIS A 204 -14.76 2.20 5.38
C HIS A 204 -15.61 1.94 4.11
N SER A 205 -16.16 2.99 3.50
CA SER A 205 -17.09 2.85 2.34
C SER A 205 -16.45 2.17 1.12
N ASN A 206 -15.19 2.51 0.81
CA ASN A 206 -14.41 1.85 -0.25
C ASN A 206 -13.98 0.43 0.17
N LEU A 207 -14.48 -0.57 -0.55
CA LEU A 207 -14.22 -2.00 -0.33
C LEU A 207 -12.71 -2.32 -0.31
N ARG A 208 -11.93 -1.76 -1.26
CA ARG A 208 -10.48 -2.03 -1.38
C ARG A 208 -9.74 -1.55 -0.13
N VAL A 209 -10.12 -0.39 0.42
CA VAL A 209 -9.54 0.17 1.65
C VAL A 209 -9.82 -0.75 2.84
N ARG A 210 -11.05 -1.27 2.97
CA ARG A 210 -11.39 -2.25 4.02
C ARG A 210 -10.52 -3.51 3.94
N ALA A 211 -10.33 -4.05 2.73
CA ALA A 211 -9.47 -5.23 2.53
C ALA A 211 -8.01 -4.97 2.94
N LYS A 212 -7.42 -3.82 2.55
CA LYS A 212 -6.05 -3.46 2.94
C LYS A 212 -5.90 -3.19 4.44
N ALA A 213 -6.91 -2.58 5.06
CA ALA A 213 -6.97 -2.43 6.51
C ALA A 213 -7.08 -3.78 7.23
N ALA A 214 -7.97 -4.67 6.76
CA ALA A 214 -8.17 -6.01 7.33
C ALA A 214 -6.88 -6.86 7.30
N ILE A 215 -6.13 -6.85 6.18
CA ILE A 215 -4.82 -7.52 6.07
C ILE A 215 -3.81 -6.95 7.07
N SER A 216 -3.83 -5.64 7.29
CA SER A 216 -2.92 -4.99 8.26
C SER A 216 -3.31 -5.36 9.69
N ILE A 217 -4.61 -5.42 9.99
CA ILE A 217 -5.17 -5.83 11.28
C ILE A 217 -4.87 -7.29 11.59
N SER A 218 -5.06 -8.22 10.65
CA SER A 218 -4.80 -9.64 10.90
C SER A 218 -3.34 -9.89 11.29
N LYS A 219 -2.40 -9.18 10.65
CA LYS A 219 -0.98 -9.19 10.98
C LYS A 219 -0.63 -8.49 12.30
N CYS A 220 -1.42 -7.51 12.75
CA CYS A 220 -1.30 -6.97 14.11
C CYS A 220 -1.77 -8.00 15.14
N VAL A 221 -2.97 -8.58 14.95
CA VAL A 221 -3.54 -9.59 15.86
C VAL A 221 -2.63 -10.82 15.97
N SER A 222 -2.08 -11.33 14.87
CA SER A 222 -1.15 -12.47 14.91
C SER A 222 0.20 -12.18 15.58
N LYS A 223 0.47 -10.94 15.98
CA LYS A 223 1.65 -10.52 16.77
C LYS A 223 1.31 -10.20 18.24
N MET A 224 0.06 -10.38 18.67
CA MET A 224 -0.42 -10.04 20.00
C MET A 224 -0.57 -11.29 20.87
N ASP A 225 -0.32 -11.13 22.16
CA ASP A 225 -0.71 -12.11 23.18
C ASP A 225 -2.17 -11.90 23.58
N LEU A 226 -2.73 -12.85 24.33
CA LEU A 226 -4.11 -12.76 24.83
C LEU A 226 -4.35 -11.46 25.61
N LYS A 227 -3.38 -11.00 26.39
CA LYS A 227 -3.47 -9.75 27.16
C LYS A 227 -3.63 -8.53 26.26
N GLY A 228 -2.81 -8.38 25.22
CA GLY A 228 -2.93 -7.28 24.28
C GLY A 228 -4.24 -7.33 23.48
N MET A 229 -4.72 -8.53 23.14
CA MET A 229 -6.03 -8.69 22.48
C MET A 229 -7.20 -8.32 23.39
N ASP A 230 -7.10 -8.63 24.69
CA ASP A 230 -8.08 -8.23 25.71
C ASP A 230 -8.08 -6.73 25.97
N GLU A 231 -6.90 -6.10 26.02
CA GLU A 231 -6.75 -4.64 26.17
C GLU A 231 -7.36 -3.86 24.97
N PHE A 232 -7.35 -4.44 23.77
CA PHE A 232 -8.12 -3.90 22.64
C PHE A 232 -9.63 -4.22 22.73
N GLY A 233 -9.97 -5.38 23.30
CA GLY A 233 -11.32 -5.91 23.43
C GLY A 233 -11.58 -7.11 22.50
N LEU A 234 -11.55 -8.32 23.05
CA LEU A 234 -11.80 -9.58 22.32
C LEU A 234 -13.15 -9.57 21.58
N GLY A 235 -14.20 -9.06 22.23
CA GLY A 235 -15.54 -8.92 21.62
C GLY A 235 -15.55 -8.00 20.39
N VAL A 236 -14.75 -6.94 20.40
CA VAL A 236 -14.61 -6.01 19.26
C VAL A 236 -13.85 -6.68 18.12
N LEU A 237 -12.80 -7.46 18.41
CA LEU A 237 -12.06 -8.22 17.39
C LEU A 237 -12.95 -9.26 16.69
N ILE A 238 -13.70 -10.07 17.44
CA ILE A 238 -14.54 -11.11 16.85
C ILE A 238 -15.73 -10.52 16.08
N GLN A 239 -16.30 -9.40 16.55
CA GLN A 239 -17.34 -8.66 15.83
C GLN A 239 -16.81 -8.02 14.53
N ASN A 240 -15.60 -7.46 14.54
CA ASN A 240 -14.94 -6.93 13.34
C ASN A 240 -14.65 -8.04 12.33
N ALA A 241 -14.11 -9.18 12.78
CA ALA A 241 -13.88 -10.34 11.92
C ALA A 241 -15.20 -10.87 11.32
N SER A 242 -16.26 -10.97 12.12
CA SER A 242 -17.59 -11.38 11.64
C SER A 242 -18.18 -10.44 10.59
N ASN A 243 -17.92 -9.14 10.69
CA ASN A 243 -18.35 -8.18 9.67
C ASN A 243 -17.53 -8.35 8.37
N LEU A 244 -16.21 -8.57 8.49
CA LEU A 244 -15.29 -8.74 7.35
C LEU A 244 -15.47 -10.08 6.61
N LEU A 245 -15.93 -11.15 7.28
CA LEU A 245 -16.28 -12.42 6.60
C LEU A 245 -17.40 -12.26 5.57
N ASN A 246 -18.27 -11.26 5.75
CA ASN A 246 -19.35 -10.93 4.82
C ASN A 246 -18.94 -9.85 3.79
N ASP A 247 -17.67 -9.44 3.74
CA ASP A 247 -17.19 -8.46 2.78
C ASP A 247 -17.25 -9.00 1.33
N LYS A 248 -17.39 -8.09 0.37
CA LYS A 248 -17.41 -8.39 -1.06
C LYS A 248 -16.05 -8.84 -1.58
N LEU A 249 -14.94 -8.35 -1.02
CA LEU A 249 -13.59 -8.70 -1.48
C LEU A 249 -13.05 -9.95 -0.78
N PRO A 250 -12.47 -10.92 -1.53
CA PRO A 250 -11.94 -12.15 -0.95
C PRO A 250 -10.80 -11.91 0.04
N GLU A 251 -9.97 -10.89 -0.18
CA GLU A 251 -8.83 -10.55 0.67
C GLU A 251 -9.28 -10.07 2.06
N ALA A 252 -10.40 -9.33 2.14
CA ALA A 252 -11.01 -8.96 3.40
C ALA A 252 -11.55 -10.18 4.16
N ARG A 253 -12.22 -11.10 3.46
CA ARG A 253 -12.74 -12.35 4.04
C ARG A 253 -11.62 -13.28 4.50
N GLU A 254 -10.48 -13.30 3.80
CA GLU A 254 -9.31 -14.10 4.18
C GLU A 254 -8.61 -13.54 5.42
N ALA A 255 -8.36 -12.23 5.45
CA ALA A 255 -7.84 -11.57 6.64
C ALA A 255 -8.77 -11.76 7.86
N ALA A 256 -10.09 -11.79 7.65
CA ALA A 256 -11.05 -12.11 8.70
C ALA A 256 -10.88 -13.54 9.25
N ARG A 257 -10.68 -14.54 8.38
CA ARG A 257 -10.36 -15.92 8.81
C ARG A 257 -9.07 -15.95 9.64
N SER A 258 -8.02 -15.25 9.21
CA SER A 258 -6.78 -15.16 9.99
C SER A 258 -7.00 -14.55 11.38
N ILE A 259 -7.79 -13.49 11.51
CA ILE A 259 -8.14 -12.88 12.82
C ILE A 259 -8.87 -13.90 13.70
N VAL A 260 -9.83 -14.65 13.13
CA VAL A 260 -10.59 -15.69 13.86
C VAL A 260 -9.67 -16.80 14.38
N VAL A 261 -8.73 -17.27 13.56
CA VAL A 261 -7.76 -18.30 13.96
C VAL A 261 -6.84 -17.78 15.08
N SER A 262 -6.24 -16.60 14.93
CA SER A 262 -5.36 -16.04 15.98
C SER A 262 -6.09 -15.76 17.30
N LEU A 263 -7.36 -15.33 17.26
CA LEU A 263 -8.20 -15.21 18.46
C LEU A 263 -8.43 -16.57 19.13
N TYR A 264 -8.80 -17.59 18.36
CA TYR A 264 -9.03 -18.94 18.88
C TYR A 264 -7.76 -19.53 19.51
N GLU A 265 -6.61 -19.36 18.85
CA GLU A 265 -5.31 -19.80 19.36
C GLU A 265 -4.99 -19.14 20.70
N ALA A 266 -5.02 -17.80 20.77
CA ALA A 266 -4.69 -17.05 21.98
C ALA A 266 -5.66 -17.29 23.14
N ILE A 267 -6.97 -17.36 22.86
CA ILE A 267 -8.01 -17.58 23.88
C ILE A 267 -7.97 -19.01 24.44
N THR A 268 -7.61 -19.99 23.61
CA THR A 268 -7.62 -21.42 24.01
C THR A 268 -6.24 -21.97 24.37
N GLU A 269 -5.19 -21.15 24.40
CA GLU A 269 -3.81 -21.58 24.69
C GLU A 269 -3.69 -22.30 26.04
N SER A 270 -4.37 -21.76 27.07
CA SER A 270 -4.34 -22.24 28.46
C SER A 270 -5.23 -23.46 28.73
N ASN A 271 -6.33 -23.64 27.98
CA ASN A 271 -7.36 -24.66 28.25
C ASN A 271 -7.33 -25.77 27.19
N LYS A 272 -6.50 -26.80 27.39
CA LYS A 272 -6.22 -27.82 26.35
C LYS A 272 -7.34 -28.84 26.13
N GLU A 273 -8.15 -29.13 27.14
CA GLU A 273 -9.15 -30.21 27.06
C GLU A 273 -10.47 -29.70 26.44
N ASP A 274 -10.94 -28.50 26.83
CA ASP A 274 -12.26 -27.97 26.43
C ASP A 274 -12.19 -26.80 25.42
N LYS A 275 -11.16 -26.76 24.55
CA LYS A 275 -10.92 -25.65 23.59
C LYS A 275 -12.17 -25.23 22.80
N GLN A 276 -12.92 -26.21 22.29
CA GLN A 276 -14.08 -25.97 21.44
C GLN A 276 -15.29 -25.46 22.22
N GLU A 277 -15.52 -25.93 23.45
CA GLU A 277 -16.62 -25.43 24.29
C GLU A 277 -16.35 -24.00 24.75
N PHE A 278 -15.12 -23.69 25.18
CA PHE A 278 -14.72 -22.33 25.52
C PHE A 278 -14.91 -21.37 24.34
N TRP A 279 -14.41 -21.76 23.16
CA TRP A 279 -14.54 -20.98 21.94
C TRP A 279 -16.01 -20.78 21.51
N GLN A 280 -16.84 -21.82 21.66
CA GLN A 280 -18.28 -21.74 21.40
C GLN A 280 -18.97 -20.74 22.34
N SER A 281 -18.69 -20.82 23.64
CA SER A 281 -19.22 -19.90 24.65
C SER A 281 -18.80 -18.45 24.37
N PHE A 282 -17.52 -18.23 24.05
CA PHE A 282 -17.00 -16.92 23.64
C PHE A 282 -17.70 -16.38 22.38
N CYS A 283 -17.88 -17.21 21.34
CA CYS A 283 -18.57 -16.79 20.12
C CYS A 283 -20.06 -16.48 20.37
N GLN A 284 -20.76 -17.30 21.16
CA GLN A 284 -22.20 -17.12 21.43
C GLN A 284 -22.49 -15.92 22.35
N SER A 285 -21.56 -15.55 23.23
CA SER A 285 -21.68 -14.37 24.10
C SER A 285 -21.39 -13.05 23.36
N ASN A 286 -20.63 -13.08 22.27
CA ASN A 286 -20.21 -11.87 21.52
C ASN A 286 -20.88 -11.69 20.15
N LEU A 287 -21.54 -12.71 19.60
CA LEU A 287 -22.12 -12.68 18.24
C LEU A 287 -23.54 -13.25 18.18
N PRO A 288 -24.39 -12.78 17.24
CA PRO A 288 -25.63 -13.46 16.88
C PRO A 288 -25.38 -14.91 16.45
N ALA A 289 -26.33 -15.81 16.74
CA ALA A 289 -26.17 -17.26 16.56
C ALA A 289 -25.63 -17.70 15.18
N ILE A 290 -26.10 -17.07 14.09
CA ILE A 290 -25.64 -17.37 12.71
C ILE A 290 -24.14 -17.04 12.54
N HIS A 291 -23.71 -15.91 13.09
CA HIS A 291 -22.32 -15.46 13.03
C HIS A 291 -21.43 -16.33 13.94
N ALA A 292 -21.87 -16.66 15.16
CA ALA A 292 -21.17 -17.57 16.04
C ALA A 292 -20.92 -18.94 15.37
N GLN A 293 -21.92 -19.50 14.70
CA GLN A 293 -21.80 -20.75 13.93
C GLN A 293 -20.83 -20.65 12.74
N ALA A 294 -20.62 -19.47 12.17
CA ALA A 294 -19.60 -19.25 11.14
C ALA A 294 -18.17 -19.27 11.73
N MET A 295 -17.97 -18.71 12.93
CA MET A 295 -16.67 -18.75 13.63
C MET A 295 -16.23 -20.18 13.97
N LEU A 296 -17.16 -21.00 14.48
CA LEU A 296 -16.92 -22.41 14.79
C LEU A 296 -16.40 -23.17 13.56
N LYS A 297 -17.05 -22.99 12.40
CA LYS A 297 -16.68 -23.67 11.15
C LYS A 297 -15.28 -23.31 10.65
N ILE A 298 -14.83 -22.07 10.86
CA ILE A 298 -13.49 -21.63 10.45
C ILE A 298 -12.42 -22.40 11.22
N VAL A 299 -12.51 -22.43 12.56
CA VAL A 299 -11.51 -23.12 13.39
C VAL A 299 -11.59 -24.64 13.29
N SER A 300 -12.74 -25.21 12.91
CA SER A 300 -12.87 -26.65 12.60
C SER A 300 -12.33 -27.04 11.21
N SER A 301 -11.98 -26.06 10.37
CA SER A 301 -11.47 -26.27 9.00
C SER A 301 -9.98 -25.93 8.86
N THR A 302 -9.31 -25.65 9.99
CA THR A 302 -7.89 -25.27 10.10
C THR A 302 -7.09 -26.46 10.64
#